data_AF-A0A7W3JMX4-F1
#
_entry.id   AF-A0A7W3JMX4-F1
#
_cell.length_a   1.000
_cell.length_b   1.000
_cell.length_c   1.000
_cell.angle_alpha   90.00
_cell.angle_beta   90.00
_cell.angle_gamma   90.00
#
_symmetry.space_group_name_H-M   'P 1'
#
loop_
_entity.id
_entity.type
_entity.pdbx_description
1 polymer ?
#
loop_
_entity_poly.entity_id
_entity_poly.type
_entity_poly.pdbx_seq_one_letter_code
_entity_poly.pdbx_strand_id
1 'polypeptide(L)' 'MFIISLLLFLLGMFAFGISFSIPGLEALIFISGILLISLAMALPIHLRAK' A
#
# COMPACT_ATOMS: atom_id res chain seq x y z
N MET A 1 -5.95 9.05 -11.51
CA MET A 1 -4.68 8.89 -10.77
C MET A 1 -4.84 9.14 -9.29
N PHE A 2 -5.31 10.32 -8.87
CA PHE A 2 -5.46 10.63 -7.44
C PHE A 2 -6.33 9.61 -6.68
N ILE A 3 -7.52 9.27 -7.20
CA ILE A 3 -8.42 8.29 -6.56
C ILE A 3 -7.78 6.90 -6.48
N ILE A 4 -7.06 6.46 -7.52
CA ILE A 4 -6.38 5.16 -7.54
C ILE A 4 -5.25 5.13 -6.50
N SER A 5 -4.43 6.18 -6.45
CA SER A 5 -3.39 6.34 -5.43
C SER A 5 -3.97 6.39 -4.02
N LEU A 6 -5.10 7.08 -3.83
CA LEU A 6 -5.79 7.15 -2.55
C LEU A 6 -6.27 5.76 -2.11
N LEU A 7 -6.88 4.99 -3.01
CA LEU A 7 -7.34 3.63 -2.71
C LEU A 7 -6.18 2.69 -2.37
N LEU A 8 -5.08 2.74 -3.13
CA LEU A 8 -3.87 1.95 -2.84
C LEU A 8 -3.25 2.33 -1.50
N PHE A 9 -3.24 3.62 -1.17
CA PHE A 9 -2.74 4.11 0.10
C PHE A 9 -3.61 3.60 1.26
N LEU A 10 -4.93 3.74 1.18
CA LEU A 10 -5.85 3.27 2.22
C LEU A 10 -5.78 1.74 2.39
N LEU A 11 -5.68 1.00 1.29
CA LEU A 11 -5.52 -0.46 1.32
C LEU A 11 -4.19 -0.86 1.96
N GLY A 12 -3.09 -0.18 1.60
CA GLY A 12 -1.77 -0.43 2.17
C GLY A 12 -1.71 -0.11 3.67
N MET A 13 -2.32 1.00 4.09
CA MET A 13 -2.46 1.36 5.51
C MET A 13 -3.30 0.34 6.29
N PHE A 14 -4.40 -0.14 5.70
CA PHE A 14 -5.22 -1.18 6.31
C PHE A 14 -4.45 -2.51 6.45
N ALA A 15 -3.78 -2.96 5.39
CA ALA A 15 -2.96 -4.17 5.42
C ALA A 15 -1.83 -4.07 6.46
N PHE A 16 -1.15 -2.93 6.53
CA PHE A 16 -0.13 -2.66 7.54
C PHE A 16 -0.68 -2.72 8.97
N GLY A 17 -1.88 -2.18 9.21
CA GLY A 17 -2.51 -2.20 10.53
C GLY A 17 -3.02 -3.58 10.96
N ILE A 18 -3.58 -4.36 10.03
CA ILE A 18 -4.16 -5.68 10.33
C ILE A 18 -3.12 -6.81 10.34
N SER A 19 -1.88 -6.56 9.90
CA SER A 19 -0.85 -7.60 9.75
C SER A 19 -0.62 -8.41 11.03
N PHE A 20 -0.66 -7.76 12.20
CA PHE A 20 -0.46 -8.42 13.50
C PHE A 20 -1.70 -9.17 14.01
N SER A 21 -2.83 -9.04 13.34
CA SER A 21 -4.09 -9.73 13.69
C SER A 21 -4.27 -11.06 12.95
N ILE A 22 -3.37 -11.39 12.01
CA ILE A 22 -3.47 -12.61 11.19
C ILE A 22 -2.25 -13.52 11.48
N PRO A 23 -2.40 -14.48 12.42
CA PRO A 23 -1.33 -15.39 12.78
C PRO A 23 -0.76 -16.17 11.59
N GLY A 24 0.56 -16.23 11.48
CA GLY A 24 1.29 -16.98 10.44
C GLY A 24 1.43 -16.28 9.08
N LEU A 25 0.81 -15.10 8.90
CA LEU A 25 0.95 -14.28 7.69
C LEU A 25 1.41 -12.85 7.98
N GLU A 26 1.83 -12.55 9.20
CA GLU A 26 2.09 -11.21 9.69
C GLU A 26 3.13 -10.50 8.84
N ALA A 27 4.27 -11.14 8.61
CA ALA A 27 5.37 -10.58 7.83
C ALA A 27 4.96 -10.31 6.37
N LEU A 28 4.23 -11.24 5.77
CA LEU A 28 3.81 -11.13 4.37
C LEU A 28 2.81 -9.99 4.17
N ILE A 29 1.82 -9.88 5.05
CA ILE A 29 0.81 -8.82 5.01
C ILE A 29 1.45 -7.46 5.31
N PHE A 30 2.34 -7.39 6.30
CA PHE A 30 3.06 -6.18 6.65
C PHE A 30 3.89 -5.64 5.47
N ILE A 31 4.69 -6.50 4.83
CA ILE A 31 5.49 -6.15 3.66
C ILE A 31 4.58 -5.72 2.50
N SER A 32 3.47 -6.42 2.26
CA SER A 32 2.51 -6.05 1.21
C SER A 32 1.90 -4.66 1.45
N GLY A 33 1.61 -4.31 2.71
CA GLY A 33 1.11 -2.99 3.08
C GLY A 33 2.11 -1.89 2.75
N ILE A 34 3.39 -2.09 3.08
CA ILE A 34 4.47 -1.15 2.73
C ILE A 34 4.56 -0.99 1.20
N LEU A 35 4.56 -2.09 0.45
CA LEU A 35 4.65 -2.04 -1.02
C LEU A 35 3.47 -1.29 -1.65
N LEU A 36 2.25 -1.48 -1.13
CA LEU A 36 1.05 -0.75 -1.59
C LEU A 36 1.14 0.75 -1.31
N ILE A 37 1.63 1.14 -0.13
CA ILE A 37 1.86 2.55 0.23
C ILE A 37 2.92 3.16 -0.68
N SER A 38 4.05 2.48 -0.90
CA SER A 38 5.10 2.94 -1.80
C SER A 38 4.60 3.10 -3.23
N LEU A 39 3.79 2.16 -3.74
CA LEU A 39 3.19 2.22 -5.07
C LEU A 39 2.21 3.39 -5.19
N ALA A 40 1.39 3.64 -4.17
CA ALA A 40 0.46 4.76 -4.13
C ALA A 40 1.18 6.11 -4.29
N MET A 41 2.37 6.26 -3.69
CA MET A 41 3.22 7.44 -3.81
C MET A 41 3.96 7.52 -5.15
N ALA A 42 4.42 6.39 -5.67
CA ALA A 42 5.19 6.34 -6.93
C ALA A 42 4.33 6.64 -8.16
N LEU A 43 3.09 6.15 -8.21
CA LEU A 43 2.16 6.32 -9.34
C LEU A 43 2.00 7.78 -9.81
N PRO A 44 1.62 8.76 -8.96
CA PRO A 44 1.40 10.13 -9.40
C PRO A 44 2.69 10.82 -9.86
N ILE A 45 3.85 10.40 -9.35
CA ILE A 45 5.16 10.94 -9.72
C ILE A 45 5.56 10.42 -11.10
N HIS A 46 5.54 9.11 -11.30
CA HIS A 46 5.99 8.50 -12.56
C HIS A 46 5.04 8.75 -13.74
N LEU A 47 3.73 8.80 -13.50
CA LEU A 47 2.74 9.03 -14.55
C LEU A 47 2.60 10.49 -14.97
N ARG A 48 3.10 11.46 -14.18
CA ARG A 48 3.16 12.88 -14.58
C ARG A 48 4.52 13.28 -15.16
N ALA A 49 5.56 12.45 -15.00
CA ALA A 49 6.86 12.67 -15.59
C ALA A 49 6.93 12.32 -17.09
N LYS A 50 5.87 11.71 -17.63
CA LYS A 50 5.70 11.36 -19.04
C LYS A 50 4.64 12.25 -19.68
#